data_AF-A0A836XHB8-F1
#
_entry.id   AF-A0A836XHB8-F1
#
_cell.length_a   1.000
_cell.length_b   1.000
_cell.length_c   1.000
_cell.angle_alpha   90.00
_cell.angle_beta   90.00
_cell.angle_gamma   90.00
#
_symmetry.space_group_name_H-M   'P 1'
#
loop_
_entity.id
_entity.type
_entity.pdbx_description
1 polymer ?
#
loop_
_entity_poly.entity_id
_entity_poly.type
_entity_poly.pdbx_seq_one_letter_code
_entity_poly.pdbx_strand_id
1 'polypeptide(L)' 'MRNRTSSTNPVEGKRSLSRKYLVPLLLLLLGLACHAAFRIIGAEIAPDGRLVEPFPLLPIGYLLYALSIIASLIIRIRSS' A
#
# COMPACT_ATOMS: atom_id res chain seq x y z
N MET A 1 -19.92 29.46 -6.76
CA MET A 1 -19.03 29.44 -5.58
C MET A 1 -18.89 28.01 -5.07
N ARG A 2 -17.64 27.51 -5.00
CA ARG A 2 -17.16 26.24 -4.38
C ARG A 2 -17.59 24.89 -5.02
N ASN A 3 -16.74 24.33 -5.89
CA ASN A 3 -16.62 22.87 -6.06
C ASN A 3 -15.19 22.44 -5.67
N ARG A 4 -15.02 22.13 -4.38
CA ARG A 4 -13.82 21.48 -3.86
C ARG A 4 -13.82 20.03 -4.36
N THR A 5 -13.29 19.78 -5.55
CA THR A 5 -12.91 18.42 -5.99
C THR A 5 -11.60 18.03 -5.32
N SER A 6 -11.67 17.90 -3.99
CA SER A 6 -10.73 17.15 -3.19
C SER A 6 -11.02 15.66 -3.40
N SER A 7 -10.64 15.12 -4.55
CA SER A 7 -10.33 13.69 -4.62
C SER A 7 -8.82 13.58 -4.80
N THR A 8 -8.16 13.65 -3.65
CA THR A 8 -6.80 13.20 -3.46
C THR A 8 -6.70 11.75 -3.93
N ASN A 9 -6.04 11.53 -5.06
CA ASN A 9 -5.11 10.42 -5.28
C ASN A 9 -4.25 10.75 -6.51
N PRO A 10 -3.22 11.60 -6.38
CA PRO A 10 -2.22 11.75 -7.42
C PRO A 10 -1.33 10.50 -7.40
N VAL A 11 -1.81 9.40 -7.98
CA VAL A 11 -0.96 8.24 -8.33
C VAL A 11 -0.83 8.15 -9.86
N GLU A 12 -0.91 9.27 -10.57
CA GLU A 12 -0.43 9.33 -11.95
C GLU A 12 1.07 9.65 -11.96
N GLY A 13 1.84 8.80 -11.30
CA GLY A 13 3.27 8.74 -11.48
C GLY A 13 3.56 8.06 -12.81
N LYS A 14 3.47 8.81 -13.93
CA LYS A 14 4.14 8.42 -15.19
C LYS A 14 5.65 8.43 -14.97
N ARG A 15 6.16 7.46 -14.20
CA ARG A 15 7.58 7.19 -14.11
C ARG A 15 7.95 6.35 -15.32
N SER A 16 8.79 6.92 -16.19
CA SER A 16 9.61 6.18 -17.14
C SER A 16 10.48 5.19 -16.35
N LEU A 17 9.88 4.05 -15.99
CA LEU A 17 10.36 3.18 -14.94
C LEU A 17 11.20 2.08 -15.59
N SER A 18 12.52 2.18 -15.48
CA SER A 18 13.43 1.12 -15.90
C SER A 18 12.99 -0.21 -15.29
N ARG A 19 13.03 -1.32 -16.05
CA ARG A 19 12.52 -2.66 -15.70
C ARG A 19 12.89 -3.15 -14.28
N LYS A 20 13.99 -2.62 -13.72
CA LYS A 20 14.48 -2.89 -12.35
C LYS A 20 13.53 -2.40 -11.25
N TYR A 21 12.82 -1.29 -11.45
CA TYR A 21 11.94 -0.70 -10.45
C TYR A 21 10.48 -1.19 -10.53
N LEU A 22 10.16 -2.09 -11.46
CA LEU A 22 8.82 -2.70 -11.53
C LEU A 22 8.50 -3.49 -10.26
N VAL A 23 9.47 -4.25 -9.74
CA VAL A 23 9.30 -5.09 -8.54
C VAL A 23 8.94 -4.25 -7.30
N PRO A 24 9.70 -3.22 -6.89
CA PRO A 24 9.33 -2.41 -5.74
C PRO A 24 8.02 -1.63 -5.95
N LEU A 25 7.70 -1.23 -7.19
CA LEU A 25 6.44 -0.57 -7.49
C LEU A 25 5.24 -1.52 -7.27
N LEU A 26 5.34 -2.76 -7.74
CA LEU A 26 4.30 -3.77 -7.53
C LEU A 26 4.11 -4.07 -6.04
N LEU A 27 5.20 -4.20 -5.28
CA LEU A 27 5.13 -4.38 -3.81
C LEU A 27 4.43 -3.21 -3.11
N LEU A 28 4.71 -1.97 -3.53
CA LEU A 28 4.06 -0.77 -3.00
C LEU A 28 2.56 -0.76 -3.30
N LEU A 29 2.18 -1.06 -4.55
CA LEU A 29 0.78 -1.15 -4.98
C LEU A 29 0.04 -2.27 -4.25
N LEU A 30 0.70 -3.40 -4.00
CA LEU A 30 0.13 -4.51 -3.24
C LEU A 30 -0.07 -4.15 -1.76
N GLY A 31 0.86 -3.41 -1.15
CA GLY A 31 0.69 -2.85 0.20
C GLY A 31 -0.50 -1.88 0.29
N LEU A 32 -0.66 -1.02 -0.72
CA LEU A 32 -1.83 -0.12 -0.86
C LEU A 32 -3.13 -0.91 -1.01
N ALA A 33 -3.12 -1.99 -1.81
CA ALA A 33 -4.26 -2.87 -1.97
C ALA A 33 -4.64 -3.59 -0.67
N CYS A 34 -3.67 -4.04 0.14
CA CYS A 34 -3.93 -4.58 1.49
C CYS A 34 -4.60 -3.55 2.40
N HIS A 35 -4.15 -2.30 2.36
CA HIS A 35 -4.74 -1.24 3.17
C HIS A 35 -6.15 -0.85 2.70
N ALA A 36 -6.38 -0.84 1.38
CA ALA A 36 -7.70 -0.66 0.80
C ALA A 36 -8.65 -1.83 1.17
N ALA A 37 -8.17 -3.07 1.11
CA ALA A 37 -8.92 -4.25 1.52
C ALA A 37 -9.28 -4.20 3.01
N PHE A 38 -8.37 -3.75 3.88
CA PHE A 38 -8.65 -3.53 5.31
C PHE A 38 -9.80 -2.54 5.50
N ARG A 39 -9.82 -1.46 4.71
CA ARG A 39 -10.89 -0.44 4.75
C ARG A 39 -12.24 -0.95 4.24
N ILE A 40 -12.24 -1.90 3.30
CA ILE A 40 -13.46 -2.50 2.73
C ILE A 40 -14.03 -3.57 3.66
N ILE A 41 -13.18 -4.44 4.20
CA ILE A 41 -13.62 -5.52 5.11
C ILE A 41 -14.08 -4.92 6.44
N GLY A 42 -13.41 -3.86 6.92
CA GLY A 42 -13.75 -3.22 8.18
C GLY A 42 -13.44 -4.11 9.39
N ALA A 43 -13.84 -3.64 10.57
CA ALA A 43 -13.79 -4.41 11.81
C ALA A 43 -15.23 -4.74 12.21
N GLU A 44 -15.55 -6.01 12.36
CA GLU A 44 -16.86 -6.45 12.82
C GLU A 44 -16.79 -6.79 14.30
N ILE A 45 -17.83 -6.46 15.06
CA ILE A 45 -17.93 -6.82 16.47
C ILE A 45 -18.78 -8.08 16.54
N ALA A 46 -18.18 -9.20 16.93
CA ALA A 46 -18.90 -10.45 17.15
C ALA A 46 -19.95 -10.29 18.26
N PRO A 47 -21.01 -11.13 18.26
CA PRO A 47 -22.04 -11.15 19.31
C PRO A 47 -21.47 -11.32 20.73
N ASP A 48 -20.29 -11.96 20.84
CA ASP A 48 -19.58 -12.18 22.11
C ASP A 48 -18.76 -10.96 22.58
N GLY A 49 -18.94 -9.79 21.95
CA GLY A 49 -18.20 -8.56 22.25
C GLY A 49 -16.73 -8.59 21.81
N ARG A 50 -16.33 -9.62 21.06
CA ARG A 50 -14.99 -9.72 20.47
C ARG A 50 -14.94 -8.93 19.17
N LEU A 51 -13.92 -8.09 19.03
CA LEU A 51 -13.65 -7.41 17.77
C LEU A 51 -13.00 -8.39 16.79
N VAL A 52 -13.73 -8.78 15.76
CA VAL A 52 -13.26 -9.58 14.62
C VAL A 52 -12.69 -8.60 13.61
N GLU A 53 -11.43 -8.23 13.82
CA GLU A 53 -10.68 -7.45 12.85
C GLU A 53 -10.00 -8.39 11.86
N PRO A 54 -9.87 -8.00 10.58
CA PRO A 54 -8.89 -8.56 9.65
C PRO A 54 -7.47 -8.12 10.07
N PHE A 55 -7.11 -8.44 11.32
CA PHE A 55 -5.82 -8.21 11.96
C PHE A 55 -4.61 -8.61 11.11
N PRO A 56 -4.62 -9.66 10.26
CA PRO A 56 -3.47 -9.97 9.44
C PRO A 56 -3.21 -8.96 8.30
N LEU A 57 -4.20 -8.17 7.86
CA LEU A 57 -4.02 -7.31 6.68
C LEU A 57 -3.10 -6.11 6.93
N LEU A 58 -3.13 -5.48 8.11
CA LEU A 58 -2.21 -4.37 8.40
C LEU A 58 -0.76 -4.83 8.51
N PRO A 59 -0.41 -5.85 9.33
CA PRO A 59 0.95 -6.35 9.44
C PRO A 59 1.53 -6.77 8.08
N ILE A 60 0.74 -7.48 7.26
CA ILE A 60 1.15 -7.88 5.91
C ILE A 60 1.37 -6.65 5.02
N GLY A 61 0.46 -5.67 5.05
CA GLY A 61 0.61 -4.41 4.31
C GLY A 61 1.90 -3.66 4.67
N TYR A 62 2.21 -3.53 5.96
CA TYR A 62 3.47 -2.92 6.43
C TYR A 62 4.70 -3.72 6.00
N LEU A 63 4.63 -5.05 6.00
CA LEU A 63 5.72 -5.91 5.53
C LEU A 63 6.01 -5.65 4.05
N LEU A 64 4.96 -5.53 3.22
CA LEU A 64 5.08 -5.24 1.80
C LEU A 64 5.69 -3.85 1.54
N TYR A 65 5.31 -2.84 2.33
CA TYR A 65 5.95 -1.53 2.27
C TYR A 65 7.43 -1.57 2.66
N ALA A 66 7.78 -2.28 3.73
CA ALA A 66 9.17 -2.45 4.15
C ALA A 66 10.00 -3.11 3.04
N LEU A 67 9.49 -4.20 2.45
CA LEU A 67 10.14 -4.88 1.32
C LEU A 67 10.29 -3.96 0.09
N SER A 68 9.28 -3.15 -0.21
CA SER A 68 9.33 -2.17 -1.32
C SER A 68 10.44 -1.13 -1.10
N ILE A 69 10.56 -0.60 0.13
CA ILE A 69 11.59 0.38 0.50
C ILE A 69 12.98 -0.26 0.40
N ILE A 70 13.16 -1.44 0.99
CA ILE A 70 14.44 -2.18 0.97
C ILE A 70 14.85 -2.48 -0.48
N ALA A 71 13.94 -3.02 -1.29
CA ALA A 71 14.22 -3.31 -2.70
C ALA A 71 14.61 -2.04 -3.49
N SER A 72 13.92 -0.93 -3.23
CA SER A 72 14.23 0.36 -3.85
C SER A 72 15.61 0.88 -3.44
N LEU A 73 15.99 0.74 -2.16
CA LEU A 73 17.31 1.11 -1.65
C LEU A 73 18.41 0.25 -2.28
N ILE A 74 18.22 -1.06 -2.37
CA ILE A 74 19.19 -1.98 -3.00
C ILE A 74 19.43 -1.60 -4.46
N ILE A 75 18.35 -1.34 -5.23
CA ILE A 75 18.49 -0.92 -6.64
C ILE A 75 19.23 0.41 -6.71
N ARG A 76 18.97 1.34 -5.79
CA ARG A 76 19.61 2.65 -5.81
C ARG A 76 21.09 2.59 -5.48
N ILE A 77 21.48 1.78 -4.50
CA ILE A 77 22.89 1.54 -4.13
C ILE A 77 23.63 0.84 -5.28
N ARG A 78 23.04 -0.21 -5.87
CA ARG A 78 23.66 -0.96 -6.98
C ARG A 78 23.79 -0.15 -8.27
N SER A 79 23.00 0.91 -8.42
CA SER A 79 23.04 1.81 -9.58
C SER A 79 23.98 3.00 -9.39
N SER A 80 24.59 3.15 -8.20
CA SER A 80 25.62 4.16 -7.92
C SER A 80 27.01 3.56 -8.13
#